data_AF-A0A1M4WYY5-F1
#
_entry.id   AF-A0A1M4WYY5-F1
#
_cell.length_a   1.000
_cell.length_b   1.000
_cell.length_c   1.000
_cell.angle_alpha   90.00
_cell.angle_beta   90.00
_cell.angle_gamma   90.00
#
_symmetry.space_group_name_H-M   'P 1'
#
loop_
_entity.id
_entity.type
_entity.pdbx_description
1 polymer ?
#
loop_
_entity_poly.entity_id
_entity_poly.type
_entity_poly.pdbx_seq_one_letter_code
_entity_poly.pdbx_strand_id
1 'polypeptide(L)'
;MKYLLRFKKYGKSVYISHNDTLEEIERMFRRAKINLEYTKGFHAKPKLSISQAVPLGYVNRVLFVLLNTKDAYNFSNFNNYVSEGFKLIEYKSVEENYKLKIKYYLFRTYISKNLFEIFYEKVEKNADLKNKFLDLEYTINKNEIYVLKYKHEYNKIYNIWKVFNEIKENFIFNPILYDVVWGD
;
A
#
# COMPACT_ATOMS: atom_id res chain seq x y z
N MET A 1 -11.20 -22.40 2.10
CA MET A 1 -10.96 -21.54 3.29
C MET A 1 -10.46 -20.18 2.84
N LYS A 2 -10.79 -19.11 3.57
CA LYS A 2 -10.41 -17.74 3.19
C LYS A 2 -9.56 -17.07 4.25
N TYR A 3 -8.52 -16.38 3.79
CA TYR A 3 -7.56 -15.70 4.65
C TYR A 3 -7.43 -14.23 4.26
N LEU A 4 -7.27 -13.38 5.27
CA LEU A 4 -6.76 -12.02 5.12
C LEU A 4 -5.30 -11.99 5.56
N LEU A 5 -4.42 -11.59 4.67
CA LEU A 5 -3.00 -11.41 4.91
C LEU A 5 -2.65 -9.93 4.78
N ARG A 6 -1.70 -9.46 5.59
CA ARG A 6 -1.16 -8.10 5.54
C ARG A 6 0.33 -8.14 5.27
N PHE A 7 0.72 -7.62 4.11
CA PHE A 7 2.10 -7.51 3.68
C PHE A 7 2.62 -6.09 3.82
N LYS A 8 3.94 -5.98 4.00
CA LYS A 8 4.72 -4.78 3.74
C LYS A 8 5.40 -4.92 2.38
N LYS A 9 5.32 -3.90 1.53
CA LYS A 9 6.03 -3.71 0.25
C LYS A 9 6.97 -2.50 0.37
N TYR A 10 8.27 -2.70 0.17
CA TYR A 10 9.34 -1.74 0.46
C TYR A 10 10.61 -2.03 -0.36
N GLY A 11 11.63 -1.19 -0.23
CA GLY A 11 12.87 -1.32 -1.01
C GLY A 11 12.60 -1.13 -2.50
N LYS A 12 13.34 -1.81 -3.37
CA LYS A 12 13.19 -1.68 -4.84
C LYS A 12 11.81 -2.12 -5.35
N SER A 13 11.10 -2.97 -4.61
CA SER A 13 9.78 -3.47 -5.02
C SER A 13 8.75 -2.34 -5.18
N VAL A 14 8.91 -1.19 -4.50
CA VAL A 14 7.94 -0.06 -4.59
C VAL A 14 7.81 0.51 -6.01
N TYR A 15 8.75 0.19 -6.91
CA TYR A 15 8.78 0.64 -8.29
C TYR A 15 8.16 -0.33 -9.29
N ILE A 16 7.67 -1.50 -8.85
CA ILE A 16 6.89 -2.40 -9.73
C ILE A 16 5.40 -2.04 -9.70
N SER A 17 4.70 -2.29 -10.81
CA SER A 17 3.29 -1.95 -10.97
C SER A 17 2.38 -2.75 -10.03
N HIS A 18 1.10 -2.37 -9.99
CA HIS A 18 0.11 -3.12 -9.22
C HIS A 18 -0.08 -4.54 -9.75
N ASN A 19 -0.09 -4.72 -11.07
CA ASN A 19 -0.22 -6.03 -11.71
C ASN A 19 1.00 -6.91 -11.43
N ASP A 20 2.22 -6.35 -11.53
CA ASP A 20 3.44 -7.09 -11.19
C ASP A 20 3.46 -7.46 -9.70
N THR A 21 2.90 -6.62 -8.85
CA THR A 21 2.73 -6.92 -7.42
C THR A 21 1.78 -8.10 -7.22
N LEU A 22 0.65 -8.15 -7.95
CA LEU A 22 -0.28 -9.28 -7.91
C LEU A 22 0.41 -10.57 -8.36
N GLU A 23 1.12 -10.52 -9.49
CA GLU A 23 1.87 -11.68 -10.00
C GLU A 23 2.94 -12.15 -9.03
N GLU A 24 3.69 -11.24 -8.40
CA GLU A 24 4.71 -11.62 -7.43
C GLU A 24 4.09 -12.26 -6.18
N ILE A 25 2.92 -11.77 -5.75
CA ILE A 25 2.15 -12.37 -4.65
C ILE A 25 1.69 -13.78 -5.01
N GLU A 26 1.20 -14.01 -6.22
CA GLU A 26 0.88 -15.36 -6.72
C GLU A 26 2.12 -16.26 -6.75
N ARG A 27 3.27 -15.76 -7.21
CA ARG A 27 4.54 -16.49 -7.22
C ARG A 27 4.99 -16.86 -5.81
N MET A 28 4.86 -15.97 -4.84
CA MET A 28 5.14 -16.23 -3.42
C MET A 28 4.30 -17.40 -2.89
N PHE A 29 2.99 -17.41 -3.17
CA PHE A 29 2.12 -18.52 -2.76
C PHE A 29 2.45 -19.84 -3.44
N ARG A 30 2.80 -19.81 -4.74
CA ARG A 30 3.24 -21.00 -5.47
C ARG A 30 4.55 -21.56 -4.93
N ARG A 31 5.53 -20.71 -4.57
CA ARG A 31 6.79 -21.15 -3.95
C ARG A 31 6.57 -21.83 -2.60
N ALA A 32 5.60 -21.35 -1.83
CA ALA A 32 5.16 -21.96 -0.58
C ALA A 32 4.28 -23.22 -0.77
N LYS A 33 4.03 -23.64 -2.03
CA LYS A 33 3.20 -24.81 -2.38
C LYS A 33 1.79 -24.79 -1.75
N ILE A 34 1.20 -23.60 -1.63
CA ILE A 34 -0.17 -23.48 -1.10
C ILE A 34 -1.17 -23.99 -2.14
N ASN A 35 -2.08 -24.86 -1.72
CA ASN A 35 -3.16 -25.36 -2.58
C ASN A 35 -4.25 -24.29 -2.76
N LEU A 36 -4.09 -23.42 -3.75
CA LEU A 36 -5.01 -22.31 -4.01
C LEU A 36 -6.34 -22.79 -4.61
N GLU A 37 -7.43 -22.11 -4.26
CA GLU A 37 -8.67 -22.22 -5.04
C GLU A 37 -8.56 -21.41 -6.32
N TYR A 38 -9.20 -21.90 -7.38
CA TYR A 38 -9.22 -21.24 -8.68
C TYR A 38 -10.65 -20.91 -9.12
N THR A 39 -10.80 -19.92 -9.99
CA THR A 39 -12.07 -19.57 -10.63
C THR A 39 -12.51 -20.68 -11.60
N LYS A 40 -13.83 -20.85 -11.79
CA LYS A 40 -14.44 -21.91 -12.63
C LYS A 40 -14.57 -21.54 -14.12
N GLY A 41 -13.85 -20.52 -14.61
CA GLY A 41 -13.93 -20.05 -16.00
C GLY A 41 -12.90 -20.71 -16.93
N PHE A 42 -13.01 -20.44 -18.23
CA PHE A 42 -12.08 -20.94 -19.26
C PHE A 42 -10.60 -20.56 -19.02
N HIS A 43 -10.36 -19.45 -18.31
CA HIS A 43 -9.05 -19.06 -17.80
C HIS A 43 -9.08 -19.03 -16.28
N ALA A 44 -8.85 -20.21 -15.67
CA ALA A 44 -8.82 -20.38 -14.23
C ALA A 44 -7.69 -19.52 -13.63
N LYS A 45 -8.06 -18.55 -12.78
CA LYS A 45 -7.13 -17.72 -12.01
C LYS A 45 -7.25 -18.07 -10.53
N PRO A 46 -6.17 -17.94 -9.74
CA PRO A 46 -6.29 -18.04 -8.30
C PRO A 46 -7.39 -17.10 -7.78
N LYS A 47 -8.20 -17.58 -6.84
CA LYS A 47 -9.13 -16.73 -6.09
C LYS A 47 -8.33 -15.88 -5.10
N LEU A 48 -7.78 -14.80 -5.63
CA LEU A 48 -6.90 -13.86 -4.97
C LEU A 48 -7.40 -12.44 -5.25
N SER A 49 -7.37 -11.58 -4.25
CA SER A 49 -7.47 -10.13 -4.47
C SER A 49 -6.55 -9.37 -3.54
N ILE A 50 -6.11 -8.19 -3.97
CA ILE A 50 -5.25 -7.31 -3.19
C ILE A 50 -5.90 -5.95 -2.99
N SER A 51 -5.51 -5.24 -1.94
CA SER A 51 -6.02 -3.90 -1.64
C SER A 51 -5.64 -2.88 -2.72
N GLN A 52 -6.35 -1.76 -2.76
CA GLN A 52 -6.24 -0.74 -3.80
C GLN A 52 -4.78 -0.34 -4.06
N ALA A 53 -4.45 -0.21 -5.35
CA ALA A 53 -3.15 0.21 -5.83
C ALA A 53 -2.74 1.57 -5.22
N VAL A 54 -1.47 1.65 -4.80
CA VAL A 54 -0.82 2.90 -4.40
C VAL A 54 0.12 3.39 -5.50
N PRO A 55 0.43 4.69 -5.58
CA PRO A 55 1.38 5.21 -6.56
C PRO A 55 2.76 4.55 -6.42
N LEU A 56 3.49 4.50 -7.54
CA LEU A 56 4.87 4.00 -7.57
C LEU A 56 5.78 4.84 -6.66
N GLY A 57 6.79 4.19 -6.09
CA GLY A 57 7.72 4.83 -5.16
C GLY A 57 7.24 4.90 -3.71
N TYR A 58 6.02 4.44 -3.42
CA TYR A 58 5.47 4.46 -2.06
C TYR A 58 5.80 3.18 -1.32
N VAL A 59 6.27 3.31 -0.07
CA VAL A 59 6.31 2.19 0.85
C VAL A 59 4.87 1.88 1.29
N ASN A 60 4.44 0.62 1.11
CA ASN A 60 3.11 0.18 1.52
C ASN A 60 3.22 -0.79 2.69
N ARG A 61 2.76 -0.41 3.89
CA ARG A 61 2.78 -1.27 5.09
C ARG A 61 1.50 -2.07 5.31
N VAL A 62 0.51 -1.84 4.48
CA VAL A 62 -0.87 -2.35 4.60
C VAL A 62 -1.36 -2.87 3.26
N LEU A 63 -0.48 -3.59 2.55
CA LEU A 63 -0.88 -4.33 1.36
C LEU A 63 -1.67 -5.55 1.82
N PHE A 64 -3.00 -5.44 1.78
CA PHE A 64 -3.86 -6.55 2.15
C PHE A 64 -4.07 -7.48 0.98
N VAL A 65 -4.09 -8.78 1.28
CA VAL A 65 -4.32 -9.85 0.31
C VAL A 65 -5.41 -10.75 0.87
N LEU A 66 -6.49 -10.93 0.10
CA LEU A 66 -7.47 -11.98 0.33
C LEU A 66 -7.11 -13.19 -0.51
N LEU A 67 -7.02 -14.34 0.13
CA LEU A 67 -6.61 -15.60 -0.50
C LEU A 67 -7.59 -16.70 -0.13
N ASN A 68 -8.10 -17.41 -1.15
CA ASN A 68 -8.81 -18.65 -0.95
C ASN A 68 -7.90 -19.86 -1.19
N THR A 69 -7.92 -20.82 -0.27
CA THR A 69 -7.19 -22.09 -0.34
C THR A 69 -8.14 -23.26 -0.24
N LYS A 70 -7.82 -24.39 -0.87
CA LYS A 70 -8.63 -25.61 -0.78
C LYS A 70 -8.55 -26.22 0.61
N ASP A 71 -7.36 -26.21 1.20
CA ASP A 71 -7.05 -26.79 2.50
C ASP A 71 -6.61 -25.71 3.50
N ALA A 72 -6.69 -26.02 4.79
CA ALA A 72 -6.16 -25.16 5.84
C ALA A 72 -4.65 -24.96 5.67
N TYR A 73 -4.17 -23.73 5.80
CA TYR A 73 -2.75 -23.40 5.69
C TYR A 73 -2.26 -22.54 6.86
N ASN A 74 -1.06 -22.84 7.35
CA ASN A 74 -0.39 -22.09 8.41
C ASN A 74 0.71 -21.19 7.81
N PHE A 75 0.55 -19.87 7.95
CA PHE A 75 1.46 -18.88 7.37
C PHE A 75 2.65 -18.48 8.27
N SER A 76 2.82 -19.10 9.45
CA SER A 76 3.92 -18.79 10.38
C SER A 76 5.31 -18.79 9.72
N ASN A 77 5.58 -19.76 8.86
CA ASN A 77 6.86 -19.88 8.12
C ASN A 77 6.79 -19.29 6.70
N PHE A 78 5.73 -18.56 6.35
CA PHE A 78 5.54 -18.08 4.97
C PHE A 78 6.63 -17.10 4.52
N ASN A 79 7.22 -16.35 5.46
CA ASN A 79 8.31 -15.41 5.14
C ASN A 79 9.56 -16.09 4.54
N ASN A 80 9.73 -17.40 4.67
CA ASN A 80 10.81 -18.14 4.00
C ASN A 80 10.64 -18.20 2.47
N TYR A 81 9.44 -17.91 1.96
CA TYR A 81 9.11 -17.95 0.53
C TYR A 81 8.88 -16.56 -0.07
N VAL A 82 8.92 -15.50 0.76
CA VAL A 82 8.62 -14.12 0.38
C VAL A 82 9.80 -13.52 -0.40
N SER A 83 9.50 -12.78 -1.47
CA SER A 83 10.51 -12.10 -2.28
C SER A 83 11.12 -10.89 -1.57
N GLU A 84 12.32 -10.51 -1.99
CA GLU A 84 12.97 -9.28 -1.53
C GLU A 84 12.04 -8.07 -1.71
N GLY A 85 12.02 -7.18 -0.71
CA GLY A 85 11.14 -6.02 -0.70
C GLY A 85 9.71 -6.32 -0.26
N PHE A 86 9.38 -7.57 0.07
CA PHE A 86 8.12 -7.94 0.71
C PHE A 86 8.35 -8.51 2.12
N LYS A 87 7.31 -8.49 2.96
CA LYS A 87 7.27 -9.19 4.25
C LYS A 87 5.83 -9.44 4.66
N LEU A 88 5.47 -10.67 4.98
CA LEU A 88 4.20 -10.97 5.64
C LEU A 88 4.29 -10.51 7.10
N ILE A 89 3.36 -9.65 7.51
CA ILE A 89 3.31 -9.10 8.87
C ILE A 89 2.27 -9.83 9.71
N GLU A 90 1.08 -10.03 9.15
CA GLU A 90 -0.06 -10.64 9.86
C GLU A 90 -0.90 -11.47 8.90
N TYR A 91 -1.60 -12.47 9.45
CA TYR A 91 -2.60 -13.25 8.74
C TYR A 91 -3.72 -13.68 9.69
N LYS A 92 -4.94 -13.84 9.17
CA LYS A 92 -6.07 -14.44 9.90
C LYS A 92 -7.01 -15.17 8.94
N SER A 93 -7.69 -16.20 9.44
CA SER A 93 -8.85 -16.78 8.75
C SER A 93 -10.02 -15.80 8.81
N VAL A 94 -10.82 -15.75 7.75
CA VAL A 94 -12.01 -14.90 7.65
C VAL A 94 -13.17 -15.70 7.04
N GLU A 95 -14.38 -15.18 7.17
CA GLU A 95 -15.57 -15.76 6.55
C GLU A 95 -15.48 -15.74 5.02
N GLU A 96 -16.16 -16.66 4.34
CA GLU A 96 -16.09 -16.82 2.88
C GLU A 96 -16.54 -15.54 2.14
N ASN A 97 -17.57 -14.87 2.65
CA ASN A 97 -18.12 -13.63 2.12
C ASN A 97 -17.32 -12.37 2.52
N TYR A 98 -16.23 -12.50 3.28
CA TYR A 98 -15.45 -11.36 3.76
C TYR A 98 -14.96 -10.48 2.60
N LYS A 99 -15.09 -9.17 2.76
CA LYS A 99 -14.62 -8.15 1.82
C LYS A 99 -13.75 -7.13 2.55
N LEU A 100 -12.74 -6.60 1.87
CA LEU A 100 -11.99 -5.47 2.39
C LEU A 100 -12.90 -4.25 2.45
N LYS A 101 -13.13 -3.74 3.66
CA LYS A 101 -13.90 -2.54 3.92
C LYS A 101 -12.98 -1.42 4.38
N ILE A 102 -12.01 -1.04 3.55
CA ILE A 102 -11.10 0.06 3.90
C ILE A 102 -11.76 1.36 3.46
N LYS A 103 -11.94 2.29 4.41
CA LYS A 103 -12.52 3.61 4.14
C LYS A 103 -11.44 4.61 3.77
N TYR A 104 -10.36 4.65 4.56
CA TYR A 104 -9.24 5.56 4.32
C TYR A 104 -7.90 4.86 4.39
N TYR A 105 -6.96 5.38 3.62
CA TYR A 105 -5.55 5.08 3.68
C TYR A 105 -4.82 6.22 4.39
N LEU A 106 -3.99 5.89 5.38
CA LEU A 106 -3.23 6.85 6.17
C LEU A 106 -1.80 6.94 5.65
N PHE A 107 -1.43 8.12 5.17
CA PHE A 107 -0.13 8.39 4.60
C PHE A 107 0.72 9.22 5.54
N ARG A 108 2.02 8.94 5.52
CA ARG A 108 3.06 9.74 6.15
C ARG A 108 4.14 10.00 5.13
N THR A 109 4.48 11.27 4.93
CA THR A 109 5.49 11.65 3.94
C THR A 109 6.55 12.51 4.60
N TYR A 110 7.81 12.12 4.41
CA TYR A 110 8.97 12.86 4.87
C TYR A 110 9.51 13.69 3.71
N ILE A 111 9.55 15.01 3.90
CA ILE A 111 10.02 15.96 2.89
C ILE A 111 10.99 16.96 3.51
N SER A 112 11.96 17.42 2.71
CA SER A 112 12.84 18.52 3.08
C SER A 112 12.10 19.86 3.18
N LYS A 113 12.68 20.85 3.85
CA LYS A 113 12.16 22.22 3.94
C LYS A 113 11.81 22.82 2.57
N ASN A 114 12.70 22.71 1.59
CA ASN A 114 12.48 23.23 0.23
C ASN A 114 11.25 22.60 -0.44
N LEU A 115 11.02 21.30 -0.23
CA LEU A 115 9.82 20.63 -0.72
C LEU A 115 8.58 21.04 0.06
N PHE A 116 8.70 21.28 1.37
CA PHE A 116 7.58 21.74 2.17
C PHE A 116 7.06 23.11 1.71
N GLU A 117 7.95 24.04 1.40
CA GLU A 117 7.56 25.36 0.86
C GLU A 117 6.76 25.21 -0.44
N ILE A 118 7.21 24.36 -1.36
CA ILE A 118 6.50 24.07 -2.62
C ILE A 118 5.15 23.39 -2.34
N PHE A 119 5.13 22.44 -1.42
CA PHE A 119 3.90 21.76 -1.01
C PHE A 119 2.90 22.76 -0.43
N TYR A 120 3.35 23.65 0.45
CA TYR A 120 2.51 24.67 1.07
C TYR A 120 1.92 25.63 0.02
N GLU A 121 2.76 26.14 -0.88
CA GLU A 121 2.31 27.02 -1.98
C GLU A 121 1.31 26.33 -2.92
N LYS A 122 1.56 25.08 -3.32
CA LYS A 122 0.71 24.37 -4.29
C LYS A 122 -0.53 23.73 -3.67
N VAL A 123 -0.46 23.27 -2.42
CA VAL A 123 -1.53 22.49 -1.77
C VAL A 123 -2.29 23.33 -0.76
N GLU A 124 -1.62 23.91 0.24
CA GLU A 124 -2.32 24.64 1.32
C GLU A 124 -3.06 25.88 0.82
N LYS A 125 -2.51 26.57 -0.19
CA LYS A 125 -3.15 27.75 -0.80
C LYS A 125 -4.18 27.43 -1.90
N ASN A 126 -4.36 26.15 -2.26
CA ASN A 126 -5.30 25.73 -3.30
C ASN A 126 -6.38 24.81 -2.70
N ALA A 127 -7.61 25.31 -2.58
CA ALA A 127 -8.71 24.57 -1.95
C ALA A 127 -8.94 23.18 -2.59
N ASP A 128 -8.89 23.08 -3.92
CA ASP A 128 -9.12 21.82 -4.63
C ASP A 128 -8.05 20.77 -4.35
N LEU A 129 -6.78 21.19 -4.25
CA LEU A 129 -5.69 20.28 -3.90
C LEU A 129 -5.69 19.95 -2.41
N LYS A 130 -5.91 20.94 -1.54
CA LYS A 130 -6.02 20.73 -0.09
C LYS A 130 -7.09 19.68 0.25
N ASN A 131 -8.25 19.76 -0.40
CA ASN A 131 -9.35 18.81 -0.20
C ASN A 131 -9.00 17.36 -0.59
N LYS A 132 -7.93 17.14 -1.37
CA LYS A 132 -7.43 15.78 -1.67
C LYS A 132 -6.65 15.19 -0.51
N PHE A 133 -6.06 16.01 0.37
CA PHE A 133 -5.30 15.60 1.54
C PHE A 133 -6.16 15.81 2.80
N LEU A 134 -7.04 14.85 3.09
CA LEU A 134 -7.93 14.94 4.25
C LEU A 134 -7.12 14.83 5.56
N ASP A 135 -7.56 15.55 6.60
CA ASP A 135 -6.90 15.62 7.92
C ASP A 135 -5.38 15.87 7.80
N LEU A 136 -4.99 16.77 6.89
CA LEU A 136 -3.60 17.11 6.67
C LEU A 136 -3.02 17.81 7.91
N GLU A 137 -1.97 17.21 8.47
CA GLU A 137 -1.17 17.73 9.57
C GLU A 137 0.32 17.64 9.21
N TYR A 138 1.13 18.55 9.73
CA TYR A 138 2.58 18.46 9.59
C TYR A 138 3.32 18.85 10.86
N THR A 139 4.49 18.23 11.04
CA THR A 139 5.42 18.52 12.14
C THR A 139 6.82 18.64 11.58
N ILE A 140 7.70 19.35 12.28
CA ILE A 140 9.11 19.50 11.90
C ILE A 140 10.00 18.85 12.97
N ASN A 141 11.02 18.13 12.54
CA ASN A 141 12.01 17.57 13.46
C ASN A 141 13.23 18.50 13.62
N LYS A 142 14.18 18.12 14.49
CA LYS A 142 15.40 18.89 14.77
C LYS A 142 16.32 19.10 13.54
N ASN A 143 16.13 18.33 12.48
CA ASN A 143 16.94 18.36 11.26
C ASN A 143 16.19 19.07 10.10
N GLU A 144 15.17 19.88 10.40
CA GLU A 144 14.33 20.57 9.41
C GLU A 144 13.63 19.63 8.40
N ILE A 145 13.40 18.37 8.77
CA ILE A 145 12.59 17.44 7.98
C ILE A 145 11.14 17.58 8.42
N TYR A 146 10.29 17.89 7.44
CA TYR A 146 8.85 17.97 7.63
C TYR A 146 8.23 16.59 7.48
N VAL A 147 7.36 16.24 8.42
CA VAL A 147 6.59 15.01 8.43
C VAL A 147 5.13 15.37 8.19
N LEU A 148 4.66 15.12 6.98
CA LEU A 148 3.25 15.25 6.62
C LEU A 148 2.50 13.99 7.04
N LYS A 149 1.32 14.14 7.62
CA LYS A 149 0.33 13.08 7.83
C LYS A 149 -0.98 13.52 7.20
N TYR A 150 -1.62 12.62 6.47
CA TYR A 150 -2.89 12.88 5.82
C TYR A 150 -3.57 11.55 5.48
N LYS A 151 -4.85 11.61 5.15
CA LYS A 151 -5.61 10.45 4.69
C LYS A 151 -6.21 10.68 3.31
N HIS A 152 -6.29 9.61 2.53
CA HIS A 152 -7.07 9.59 1.28
C HIS A 152 -8.19 8.56 1.40
N GLU A 153 -9.33 8.82 0.77
CA GLU A 153 -10.34 7.76 0.56
C GLU A 153 -9.71 6.59 -0.19
N TYR A 154 -10.07 5.36 0.18
CA TYR A 154 -9.48 4.13 -0.36
C TYR A 154 -9.41 4.12 -1.89
N ASN A 155 -10.46 4.60 -2.58
CA ASN A 155 -10.55 4.63 -4.04
C ASN A 155 -10.13 5.96 -4.70
N LYS A 156 -9.71 6.97 -3.93
CA LYS A 156 -9.36 8.31 -4.44
C LYS A 156 -7.98 8.75 -3.96
N ILE A 157 -6.98 7.93 -4.21
CA ILE A 157 -5.60 8.22 -3.81
C ILE A 157 -5.01 9.26 -4.76
N TYR A 158 -4.59 10.40 -4.20
CA TYR A 158 -3.82 11.38 -4.96
C TYR A 158 -2.32 11.05 -4.92
N ASN A 159 -1.67 11.12 -6.08
CA ASN A 159 -0.23 10.93 -6.18
C ASN A 159 0.49 12.24 -5.83
N ILE A 160 1.14 12.30 -4.66
CA ILE A 160 1.83 13.48 -4.16
C ILE A 160 3.05 13.86 -5.01
N TRP A 161 3.61 12.93 -5.80
CA TRP A 161 4.63 13.28 -6.81
C TRP A 161 4.17 14.33 -7.82
N LYS A 162 2.85 14.42 -8.10
CA LYS A 162 2.30 15.45 -9.00
C LYS A 162 2.48 16.88 -8.47
N VAL A 163 2.66 17.06 -7.16
CA VAL A 163 2.97 18.36 -6.56
C VAL A 163 4.38 18.82 -6.93
N PHE A 164 5.29 17.87 -7.12
CA PHE A 164 6.74 18.09 -7.28
C PHE A 164 7.25 17.81 -8.70
N ASN A 165 6.36 17.78 -9.68
CA ASN A 165 6.64 17.40 -11.08
C ASN A 165 7.72 18.25 -11.79
N GLU A 166 7.94 19.48 -11.34
CA GLU A 166 8.86 20.46 -11.96
C GLU A 166 10.28 20.44 -11.36
N ILE A 167 10.53 19.63 -10.33
CA ILE A 167 11.78 19.69 -9.56
C ILE A 167 12.82 18.73 -10.14
N LYS A 168 14.03 19.24 -10.38
CA LYS A 168 15.21 18.43 -10.73
C LYS A 168 15.90 17.91 -9.45
N GLU A 169 16.30 16.64 -9.47
CA GLU A 169 16.58 15.81 -8.29
C GLU A 169 17.82 16.25 -7.48
N ASN A 170 17.65 16.35 -6.15
CA ASN A 170 18.66 16.19 -5.08
C ASN A 170 17.98 16.32 -3.69
N PHE A 171 16.86 15.64 -3.48
CA PHE A 171 16.04 15.82 -2.27
C PHE A 171 15.52 14.50 -1.70
N ILE A 172 15.25 14.50 -0.39
CA ILE A 172 14.61 13.37 0.30
C ILE A 172 13.09 13.50 0.13
N PHE A 173 12.48 12.47 -0.44
CA PHE A 173 11.04 12.32 -0.52
C PHE A 173 10.66 10.86 -0.28
N ASN A 174 9.95 10.58 0.82
CA ASN A 174 9.58 9.22 1.18
C ASN A 174 8.12 9.12 1.62
N PRO A 175 7.20 8.84 0.70
CA PRO A 175 5.79 8.63 1.01
C PRO A 175 5.55 7.20 1.49
N ILE A 176 4.86 7.07 2.62
CA ILE A 176 4.59 5.80 3.27
C ILE A 176 3.08 5.69 3.52
N LEU A 177 2.43 4.71 2.91
CA LEU A 177 1.13 4.24 3.37
C LEU A 177 1.37 3.37 4.62
N TYR A 178 1.10 3.93 5.79
CA TYR A 178 1.51 3.31 7.05
C TYR A 178 0.39 2.56 7.77
N ASP A 179 -0.87 2.95 7.54
CA ASP A 179 -2.04 2.36 8.19
C ASP A 179 -3.33 2.62 7.41
N VAL A 180 -4.45 2.09 7.89
CA VAL A 180 -5.78 2.24 7.28
C VAL A 180 -6.86 2.54 8.33
N VAL A 181 -7.94 3.17 7.90
CA VAL A 181 -9.19 3.26 8.66
C VAL A 181 -10.20 2.32 8.02
N TRP A 182 -10.67 1.34 8.79
CA TRP A 182 -11.74 0.45 8.36
C TRP A 182 -13.09 1.17 8.36
N GLY A 183 -13.94 0.83 7.40
CA GLY A 183 -15.34 1.22 7.37
C GLY A 183 -16.24 0.14 7.96
N ASP A 184 -17.51 0.49 8.12
CA ASP A 184 -18.56 -0.36 8.70
C ASP A 184 -18.96 -1.56 7.81
#